data_AF-A0A4Z1NFP9-F1
#
_entry.id   AF-A0A4Z1NFP9-F1
#
_cell.length_a   1.000
_cell.length_b   1.000
_cell.length_c   1.000
_cell.angle_alpha   90.00
_cell.angle_beta   90.00
_cell.angle_gamma   90.00
#
_symmetry.space_group_name_H-M   'P 1'
#
loop_
_entity.id
_entity.type
_entity.pdbx_description
1 polymer ?
#
loop_
_entity_poly.entity_id
_entity_poly.type
_entity_poly.pdbx_seq_one_letter_code
_entity_poly.pdbx_strand_id
1 'polypeptide(L)'
;MCGEHYIQNIVVATTMWGTIPSTSMEEALAREAELYTSKSFWGDMIKRGARYIRWDASSEDAQDIVEKCLTKSEAPPLAILLELTNGITQEETSAGQILTEQIRQRRESERAELEEEQEVNKALLIRKTDLEEQVNNAIMENQRQYEIARTAPPPTSYHERRQWEQGFGPVNVVDGYLQPVNFYPAQDERMRAQQVQVQSQNQGRHVLRRRRASGSDTGKKPWYEMTLRKWH
;
A
#
# COMPACT_ATOMS: atom_id res chain seq x y z
N MET A 1 19.70 -32.33 -16.43
CA MET A 1 19.83 -33.18 -15.22
C MET A 1 20.15 -34.64 -15.54
N CYS A 2 19.43 -35.31 -16.44
CA CYS A 2 19.67 -36.74 -16.74
C CYS A 2 20.71 -37.01 -17.84
N GLY A 3 20.94 -36.03 -18.72
CA GLY A 3 21.80 -36.17 -19.92
C GLY A 3 21.05 -36.74 -21.12
N GLU A 4 21.56 -36.50 -22.34
CA GLU A 4 20.88 -36.92 -23.58
C GLU A 4 20.82 -38.44 -23.74
N HIS A 5 21.82 -39.15 -23.22
CA HIS A 5 21.91 -40.61 -23.22
C HIS A 5 20.82 -41.32 -22.42
N TYR A 6 20.11 -40.59 -21.54
CA TYR A 6 19.00 -41.10 -20.77
C TYR A 6 17.66 -41.06 -21.53
N ILE A 7 17.56 -40.25 -22.61
CA ILE A 7 16.30 -40.01 -23.32
C ILE A 7 15.70 -41.31 -23.89
N GLN A 8 16.54 -42.24 -24.35
CA GLN A 8 16.10 -43.55 -24.82
C GLN A 8 15.35 -44.39 -23.76
N ASN A 9 15.54 -44.10 -22.47
CA ASN A 9 14.88 -44.81 -21.37
C ASN A 9 13.59 -44.14 -20.92
N ILE A 10 13.19 -43.03 -21.55
CA ILE A 10 11.98 -42.31 -21.23
C ILE A 10 10.80 -42.91 -22.00
N VAL A 11 9.69 -43.14 -21.30
CA VAL A 11 8.39 -43.44 -21.89
C VAL A 11 7.46 -42.28 -21.55
N VAL A 12 6.87 -41.68 -22.58
CA VAL A 12 5.86 -40.64 -22.46
C VAL A 12 4.50 -41.28 -22.71
N ALA A 13 3.65 -41.29 -21.70
CA ALA A 13 2.31 -41.85 -21.77
C ALA A 13 1.26 -40.74 -21.72
N THR A 14 0.31 -40.76 -22.65
CA THR A 14 -0.92 -39.96 -22.55
C THR A 14 -2.02 -40.82 -21.94
N THR A 15 -2.75 -40.27 -20.98
CA THR A 15 -3.74 -41.02 -20.17
C THR A 15 -5.14 -40.41 -20.33
N MET A 16 -6.16 -41.05 -19.75
CA MET A 16 -7.54 -40.54 -19.69
C MET A 16 -8.25 -40.39 -21.05
N TRP A 17 -7.83 -41.15 -22.05
CA TRP A 17 -8.46 -41.13 -23.37
C TRP A 17 -9.94 -41.53 -23.36
N GLY A 18 -10.34 -42.38 -22.41
CA GLY A 18 -11.74 -42.76 -22.19
C GLY A 18 -12.62 -41.65 -21.60
N THR A 19 -12.04 -40.53 -21.13
CA THR A 19 -12.83 -39.40 -20.58
C THR A 19 -13.10 -38.31 -21.62
N ILE A 20 -12.61 -38.46 -22.84
CA ILE A 20 -12.74 -37.45 -23.89
C ILE A 20 -14.12 -37.62 -24.57
N PRO A 21 -14.97 -36.58 -24.58
CA PRO A 21 -16.26 -36.64 -25.29
C PRO A 21 -16.06 -36.89 -26.79
N SER A 22 -16.93 -37.69 -27.40
CA SER A 22 -16.85 -38.00 -28.84
C SER A 22 -16.89 -36.74 -29.74
N THR A 23 -17.52 -35.66 -29.27
CA THR A 23 -17.59 -34.36 -29.96
C THR A 23 -16.24 -33.64 -30.04
N SER A 24 -15.28 -34.01 -29.21
CA SER A 24 -13.96 -33.37 -29.10
C SER A 24 -12.81 -34.31 -29.42
N MET A 25 -13.11 -35.53 -29.90
CA MET A 25 -12.11 -36.55 -30.19
C MET A 25 -11.15 -36.12 -31.30
N GLU A 26 -11.66 -35.43 -32.32
CA GLU A 26 -10.83 -34.94 -33.44
C GLU A 26 -9.80 -33.90 -32.98
N GLU A 27 -10.19 -32.97 -32.09
CA GLU A 27 -9.28 -31.98 -31.51
C GLU A 27 -8.24 -32.65 -30.60
N ALA A 28 -8.63 -33.68 -29.85
CA ALA A 28 -7.71 -34.44 -29.01
C ALA A 28 -6.65 -35.19 -29.84
N LEU A 29 -7.05 -35.79 -30.97
CA LEU A 29 -6.13 -36.44 -31.91
C LEU A 29 -5.18 -35.43 -32.57
N ALA A 30 -5.68 -34.25 -32.95
CA ALA A 30 -4.84 -33.19 -33.50
C ALA A 30 -3.80 -32.70 -32.49
N ARG A 31 -4.19 -32.50 -31.22
CA ARG A 31 -3.26 -32.15 -30.13
C ARG A 31 -2.24 -33.24 -29.86
N GLU A 32 -2.65 -34.50 -29.86
CA GLU A 32 -1.72 -35.62 -29.69
C GLU A 32 -0.68 -35.65 -30.80
N ALA A 33 -1.10 -35.49 -32.05
CA ALA A 33 -0.21 -35.38 -33.19
C ALA A 33 0.79 -34.23 -33.00
N GLU A 34 0.33 -33.07 -32.55
CA GLU A 34 1.21 -31.94 -32.24
C GLU A 34 2.24 -32.28 -31.16
N LEU A 35 1.81 -32.97 -30.09
CA LEU A 35 2.67 -33.33 -28.95
C LEU A 35 3.84 -34.23 -29.36
N TYR A 36 3.62 -35.24 -30.21
CA TYR A 36 4.71 -36.14 -30.62
C TYR A 36 5.46 -35.71 -31.89
N THR A 37 4.95 -34.73 -32.67
CA THR A 37 5.64 -34.24 -33.87
C THR A 37 6.42 -32.95 -33.64
N SER A 38 5.93 -32.07 -32.77
CA SER A 38 6.54 -30.76 -32.53
C SER A 38 7.83 -30.88 -31.72
N LYS A 39 8.87 -30.18 -32.17
CA LYS A 39 10.14 -30.05 -31.44
C LYS A 39 9.98 -29.33 -30.10
N SER A 40 8.98 -28.45 -29.94
CA SER A 40 8.74 -27.74 -28.69
C SER A 40 8.11 -28.62 -27.60
N PHE A 41 7.54 -29.76 -27.99
CA PHE A 41 6.92 -30.72 -27.08
C PHE A 41 7.78 -32.00 -26.99
N TRP A 42 7.23 -33.17 -27.33
CA TRP A 42 7.94 -34.44 -27.20
C TRP A 42 8.61 -34.88 -28.50
N GLY A 43 8.40 -34.18 -29.61
CA GLY A 43 8.95 -34.58 -30.91
C GLY A 43 10.47 -34.67 -30.92
N ASP A 44 11.20 -33.78 -30.23
CA ASP A 44 12.66 -33.90 -30.11
C ASP A 44 13.06 -35.10 -29.24
N MET A 45 12.31 -35.35 -28.15
CA MET A 45 12.54 -36.45 -27.24
C MET A 45 12.32 -37.81 -27.91
N ILE A 46 11.23 -37.94 -28.69
CA ILE A 46 10.86 -39.15 -29.42
C ILE A 46 11.87 -39.43 -30.54
N LYS A 47 12.30 -38.39 -31.27
CA LYS A 47 13.37 -38.51 -32.28
C LYS A 47 14.69 -39.04 -31.70
N ARG A 48 14.97 -38.74 -30.43
CA ARG A 48 16.15 -39.20 -29.69
C ARG A 48 15.95 -40.55 -29.00
N GLY A 49 14.86 -41.25 -29.29
CA GLY A 49 14.64 -42.63 -28.85
C GLY A 49 13.70 -42.80 -27.66
N ALA A 50 13.10 -41.73 -27.13
CA ALA A 50 12.01 -41.89 -26.18
C ALA A 50 10.79 -42.52 -26.86
N ARG A 51 10.03 -43.29 -26.10
CA ARG A 51 8.84 -43.96 -26.61
C ARG A 51 7.59 -43.19 -26.25
N TYR A 52 6.68 -43.10 -27.19
CA TYR A 52 5.34 -42.57 -26.97
C TYR A 52 4.34 -43.72 -26.88
N ILE A 53 3.43 -43.66 -25.90
CA ILE A 53 2.33 -44.61 -25.75
C ILE A 53 1.04 -43.91 -25.37
N ARG A 54 -0.06 -44.41 -25.91
CA ARG A 54 -1.41 -44.08 -25.44
C ARG A 54 -1.80 -45.09 -24.37
N TRP A 55 -2.12 -44.63 -23.16
CA TRP A 55 -2.60 -45.49 -22.08
C TRP A 55 -4.10 -45.28 -21.87
N ASP A 56 -4.87 -46.36 -22.05
CA ASP A 56 -6.33 -46.39 -21.99
C ASP A 56 -6.86 -47.03 -20.69
N ALA A 57 -6.00 -47.14 -19.67
CA ALA A 57 -6.30 -47.67 -18.34
C ALA A 57 -6.57 -49.19 -18.26
N SER A 58 -6.19 -49.97 -19.28
CA SER A 58 -6.11 -51.42 -19.14
C SER A 58 -4.90 -51.82 -18.26
N SER A 59 -5.06 -52.87 -17.45
CA SER A 59 -3.99 -53.39 -16.57
C SER A 59 -2.91 -54.15 -17.34
N GLU A 60 -3.25 -54.68 -18.53
CA GLU A 60 -2.32 -55.39 -19.41
C GLU A 60 -1.30 -54.42 -20.02
N ASP A 61 -1.74 -53.22 -20.42
CA ASP A 61 -0.84 -52.20 -20.98
C ASP A 61 0.14 -51.62 -19.94
N ALA A 62 -0.26 -51.54 -18.67
CA ALA A 62 0.62 -51.05 -17.61
C ALA A 62 1.77 -52.03 -17.32
N GLN A 63 1.50 -53.33 -17.33
CA GLN A 63 2.53 -54.36 -17.18
C GLN A 63 3.48 -54.36 -18.38
N ASP A 64 2.94 -54.20 -19.60
CA ASP A 64 3.71 -54.09 -20.83
C ASP A 64 4.66 -52.89 -20.82
N ILE A 65 4.23 -51.73 -20.32
CA ILE A 65 5.07 -50.54 -20.14
C ILE A 65 6.19 -50.82 -19.13
N VAL A 66 5.87 -51.40 -17.99
CA VAL A 66 6.84 -51.70 -16.93
C VAL A 66 7.86 -52.74 -17.39
N GLU A 67 7.41 -53.83 -18.02
CA GLU A 67 8.30 -54.86 -18.58
C GLU A 67 9.24 -54.27 -19.63
N LYS A 68 8.72 -53.40 -20.51
CA LYS A 68 9.51 -52.66 -21.51
C LYS A 68 10.48 -51.64 -20.89
N CYS A 69 10.23 -51.17 -19.68
CA CYS A 69 11.16 -50.30 -18.93
C CYS A 69 12.22 -51.13 -18.18
N LEU A 70 11.85 -52.28 -17.62
CA LEU A 70 12.72 -53.16 -16.85
C LEU A 70 13.65 -54.03 -17.72
N THR A 71 13.25 -54.37 -18.95
CA THR A 71 14.10 -55.06 -19.93
C THR A 71 15.30 -54.22 -20.37
N LYS A 72 15.28 -52.91 -20.13
CA LYS A 72 16.45 -52.04 -20.28
C LYS A 72 17.29 -52.09 -19.00
N SER A 73 17.94 -53.23 -18.77
CA SER A 73 18.74 -53.52 -17.57
C SER A 73 19.97 -52.61 -17.36
N GLU A 74 20.22 -51.64 -18.24
CA GLU A 74 21.38 -50.75 -18.18
C GLU A 74 20.94 -49.29 -18.39
N ALA A 75 20.07 -48.79 -17.51
CA ALA A 75 19.86 -47.35 -17.44
C ALA A 75 21.20 -46.71 -17.01
N PRO A 76 21.81 -45.86 -17.85
CA PRO A 76 23.08 -45.25 -17.49
C PRO A 76 22.86 -44.32 -16.28
N PRO A 77 23.87 -44.16 -15.42
CA PRO A 77 23.77 -43.25 -14.28
C PRO A 77 23.42 -41.84 -14.76
N LEU A 78 22.62 -41.13 -13.96
CA LEU A 78 22.23 -39.75 -14.23
C LEU A 78 23.49 -38.90 -14.39
N ALA A 79 23.49 -37.95 -15.32
CA ALA A 79 24.64 -37.06 -15.55
C ALA A 79 25.11 -36.36 -14.27
N ILE A 80 24.18 -35.88 -13.43
CA ILE A 80 24.54 -35.27 -12.13
C ILE A 80 25.21 -36.25 -11.17
N LEU A 81 24.80 -37.52 -11.17
CA LEU A 81 25.41 -38.54 -10.32
C LEU A 81 26.82 -38.88 -10.81
N LEU A 82 27.01 -38.98 -12.14
CA LEU A 82 28.34 -39.14 -12.74
C LEU A 82 29.28 -38.01 -12.34
N GLU A 83 28.82 -36.75 -12.45
CA GLU A 83 29.60 -35.56 -12.08
C GLU A 83 29.99 -35.58 -10.59
N LEU A 84 29.04 -35.88 -9.70
CA LEU A 84 29.31 -36.00 -8.27
C LEU A 84 30.26 -37.16 -7.93
N THR A 85 30.10 -38.33 -8.56
CA THR A 85 31.01 -39.48 -8.37
C THR A 85 32.42 -39.21 -8.88
N ASN A 86 32.57 -38.34 -9.88
CA ASN A 86 33.86 -37.91 -10.41
C ASN A 86 34.51 -36.80 -9.55
N GLY A 87 33.92 -36.45 -8.40
CA GLY A 87 34.46 -35.48 -7.45
C GLY A 87 34.16 -34.02 -7.78
N ILE A 88 33.24 -33.75 -8.71
CA ILE A 88 32.77 -32.39 -8.99
C ILE A 88 31.87 -31.94 -7.85
N THR A 89 32.08 -30.72 -7.33
CA THR A 89 31.23 -30.17 -6.28
C THR A 89 29.81 -29.91 -6.81
N GLN A 90 28.79 -29.98 -5.95
CA GLN A 90 27.39 -29.82 -6.37
C GLN A 90 27.15 -28.51 -7.14
N GLU A 91 27.83 -27.44 -6.75
CA GLU A 91 27.75 -26.11 -7.36
C GLU A 91 28.35 -26.07 -8.77
N GLU A 92 29.40 -26.85 -9.02
CA GLU A 92 30.13 -26.92 -10.29
C GLU A 92 29.55 -27.95 -11.27
N THR A 93 28.61 -28.79 -10.84
CA THR A 93 27.88 -29.71 -11.73
C THR A 93 27.18 -28.95 -12.86
N SER A 94 26.94 -29.58 -14.02
CA SER A 94 26.26 -28.91 -15.14
C SER A 94 24.87 -28.37 -14.75
N ALA A 95 24.18 -29.08 -13.86
CA ALA A 95 22.91 -28.62 -13.28
C ALA A 95 23.13 -27.50 -12.24
N GLY A 96 24.17 -27.63 -11.41
CA GLY A 96 24.59 -26.64 -10.43
C GLY A 96 24.95 -25.30 -11.06
N GLN A 97 25.69 -25.30 -12.17
CA GLN A 97 26.09 -24.09 -12.89
C GLN A 97 24.88 -23.35 -13.48
N ILE A 98 23.91 -24.06 -14.07
CA ILE A 98 22.69 -23.43 -14.61
C ILE A 98 21.91 -22.76 -13.48
N LEU A 99 21.74 -23.44 -12.35
CA LEU A 99 21.05 -22.90 -11.19
C LEU A 99 21.83 -21.72 -10.57
N THR A 100 23.15 -21.86 -10.48
CA THR A 100 24.05 -20.84 -9.92
C THR A 100 24.04 -19.58 -10.78
N GLU A 101 24.04 -19.71 -12.10
CA GLU A 101 24.00 -18.56 -13.01
C GLU A 101 22.67 -17.81 -12.91
N GLN A 102 21.53 -18.52 -12.81
CA GLN A 102 20.24 -17.87 -12.58
C GLN A 102 20.19 -17.15 -11.23
N ILE A 103 20.72 -17.77 -10.17
CA ILE A 103 20.82 -17.15 -8.85
C ILE A 103 21.77 -15.95 -8.89
N ARG A 104 22.87 -16.03 -9.65
CA ARG A 104 23.87 -14.96 -9.80
C ARG A 104 23.26 -13.74 -10.49
N GLN A 105 22.58 -13.95 -11.62
CA GLN A 105 21.91 -12.88 -12.36
C GLN A 105 20.83 -12.20 -11.52
N ARG A 106 20.01 -12.98 -10.79
CA ARG A 106 19.02 -12.41 -9.88
C ARG A 106 19.66 -11.58 -8.78
N ARG A 107 20.73 -12.07 -8.14
CA ARG A 107 21.45 -11.33 -7.09
C ARG A 107 22.11 -10.06 -7.61
N GLU A 108 22.58 -10.07 -8.85
CA GLU A 108 23.19 -8.89 -9.49
C GLU A 108 22.12 -7.83 -9.80
N SER A 109 20.96 -8.23 -10.32
CA SER A 109 19.81 -7.34 -10.51
C SER A 109 19.32 -6.75 -9.19
N GLU A 110 19.13 -7.59 -8.17
CA GLU A 110 18.70 -7.14 -6.84
C GLU A 110 19.70 -6.16 -6.22
N ARG A 111 21.01 -6.37 -6.42
CA ARG A 111 22.04 -5.45 -5.95
C ARG A 111 21.96 -4.10 -6.67
N ALA A 112 21.80 -4.11 -7.99
CA ALA A 112 21.69 -2.89 -8.78
C ALA A 112 20.44 -2.07 -8.39
N GLU A 113 19.30 -2.73 -8.17
CA GLU A 113 18.07 -2.09 -7.69
C GLU A 113 18.25 -1.44 -6.31
N LEU A 114 18.91 -2.14 -5.38
CA LEU A 114 19.21 -1.60 -4.04
C LEU A 114 20.15 -0.40 -4.09
N GLU A 115 21.15 -0.42 -4.98
CA GLU A 115 22.07 0.70 -5.18
C GLU A 115 21.34 1.92 -5.74
N GLU A 116 20.46 1.74 -6.73
CA GLU A 116 19.63 2.81 -7.28
C GLU A 116 18.70 3.41 -6.22
N GLU A 117 18.01 2.56 -5.45
CA GLU A 117 17.12 3.01 -4.37
C GLU A 117 17.89 3.80 -3.30
N GLN A 118 19.11 3.38 -2.95
CA GLN A 118 19.96 4.11 -2.02
C GLN A 118 20.35 5.49 -2.55
N GLU A 119 20.71 5.62 -3.82
CA GLU A 119 21.05 6.91 -4.42
C GLU A 119 19.83 7.85 -4.49
N VAL A 120 18.67 7.32 -4.86
CA VAL A 120 17.41 8.08 -4.85
C VAL A 120 17.08 8.55 -3.43
N ASN A 121 17.20 7.69 -2.43
CA ASN A 121 16.95 8.04 -1.03
C ASN A 121 17.92 9.11 -0.50
N LYS A 122 19.21 9.05 -0.86
CA LYS A 122 20.18 10.09 -0.52
C LYS A 122 19.80 11.43 -1.14
N ALA A 123 19.44 11.45 -2.42
CA ALA A 123 19.01 12.65 -3.13
C ALA A 123 17.74 13.26 -2.52
N LEU A 124 16.77 12.40 -2.15
CA LEU A 124 15.55 12.82 -1.46
C LEU A 124 15.84 13.42 -0.08
N LEU A 125 16.80 12.84 0.66
CA LEU A 125 17.19 13.36 1.97
C LEU A 125 17.80 14.76 1.88
N ILE A 126 18.70 14.99 0.92
CA ILE A 126 19.30 16.31 0.66
C ILE A 126 18.20 17.33 0.30
N ARG A 127 17.31 16.96 -0.62
CA ARG A 127 16.20 17.84 -1.00
C ARG A 127 15.29 18.16 0.18
N LYS A 128 15.02 17.18 1.04
CA LYS A 128 14.21 17.36 2.24
C LYS A 128 14.88 18.35 3.21
N THR A 129 16.17 18.21 3.46
CA THR A 129 16.90 19.14 4.35
C THR A 129 16.91 20.56 3.79
N ASP A 130 17.13 20.73 2.48
CA ASP A 130 17.10 22.06 1.85
C ASP A 130 15.72 22.73 1.96
N LEU A 131 14.65 21.94 1.80
CA LEU A 131 13.28 22.43 1.97
C LEU A 131 12.97 22.80 3.42
N GLU A 132 13.43 22.00 4.39
CA GLU A 132 13.28 22.30 5.81
C GLU A 132 14.00 23.61 6.19
N GLU A 133 15.19 23.84 5.64
CA GLU A 133 15.92 25.10 5.84
C GLU A 133 15.18 26.30 5.22
N GLN A 134 14.66 26.16 3.99
CA GLN A 134 13.87 27.22 3.34
C GLN A 134 12.60 27.57 4.13
N VAL A 135 11.89 26.56 4.63
CA VAL A 135 10.68 26.75 5.46
C VAL A 135 11.04 27.46 6.76
N ASN A 136 12.11 27.05 7.44
CA ASN A 136 12.56 27.68 8.69
C ASN A 136 12.95 29.15 8.47
N ASN A 137 13.68 29.44 7.39
CA ASN A 137 14.05 30.80 7.03
C ASN A 137 12.82 31.67 6.73
N ALA A 138 11.84 31.13 6.00
CA ALA A 138 10.59 31.84 5.72
C ALA A 138 9.77 32.12 7.00
N ILE A 139 9.72 31.15 7.93
CA ILE A 139 9.06 31.33 9.24
C ILE A 139 9.74 32.44 10.04
N MET A 140 11.07 32.43 10.12
CA MET A 140 11.83 33.45 10.85
C MET A 140 11.62 34.84 10.26
N GLU A 141 11.66 34.98 8.93
CA GLU A 141 11.41 36.26 8.27
C GLU A 141 10.00 36.75 8.55
N ASN A 142 9.00 35.88 8.44
CA ASN A 142 7.61 36.23 8.70
C ASN A 142 7.41 36.66 10.17
N GLN A 143 8.00 35.96 11.12
CA GLN A 143 8.00 36.36 12.54
C GLN A 143 8.63 37.74 12.75
N ARG A 144 9.74 38.02 12.07
CA ARG A 144 10.41 39.32 12.13
C ARG A 144 9.52 40.44 11.61
N GLN A 145 8.82 40.21 10.50
CA GLN A 145 7.84 41.13 9.94
C GLN A 145 6.68 41.38 10.92
N TYR A 146 6.18 40.33 11.58
CA TYR A 146 5.16 40.46 12.62
C TYR A 146 5.64 41.30 13.82
N GLU A 147 6.88 41.12 14.29
CA GLU A 147 7.43 41.89 15.40
C GLU A 147 7.63 43.38 15.05
N ILE A 148 8.12 43.66 13.84
CA ILE A 148 8.23 45.02 13.32
C ILE A 148 6.84 45.67 13.23
N ALA A 149 5.86 44.98 12.65
CA ALA A 149 4.50 45.49 12.55
C ALA A 149 3.84 45.71 13.93
N ARG A 150 4.17 44.87 14.94
CA ARG A 150 3.69 45.01 16.31
C ARG A 150 4.27 46.23 17.04
N THR A 151 5.52 46.59 16.76
CA THR A 151 6.22 47.71 17.41
C THR A 151 6.11 49.03 16.66
N ALA A 152 5.57 49.00 15.43
CA ALA A 152 5.35 50.19 14.62
C ALA A 152 4.28 51.10 15.24
N PRO A 153 4.52 52.43 15.33
CA PRO A 153 3.51 53.38 15.76
C PRO A 153 2.33 53.40 14.76
N PRO A 154 1.08 53.62 15.22
CA PRO A 154 -0.07 53.70 14.33
C PRO A 154 0.12 54.86 13.34
N PRO A 155 -0.30 54.71 12.07
CA PRO A 155 -0.01 55.71 11.05
C PRO A 155 -0.68 57.05 11.40
N THR A 156 0.13 58.11 11.38
CA THR A 156 -0.24 59.46 11.80
C THR A 156 -1.15 60.14 10.76
N SER A 157 -0.95 59.88 9.47
CA SER A 157 -1.75 60.45 8.37
C SER A 157 -2.87 59.51 7.89
N TYR A 158 -3.94 60.07 7.33
CA TYR A 158 -5.02 59.30 6.68
C TYR A 158 -4.52 58.56 5.43
N HIS A 159 -3.64 59.18 4.64
CA HIS A 159 -3.07 58.56 3.44
C HIS A 159 -2.14 57.39 3.79
N GLU A 160 -1.35 57.54 4.85
CA GLU A 160 -0.51 56.46 5.40
C GLU A 160 -1.37 55.31 5.93
N ARG A 161 -2.48 55.60 6.62
CA ARG A 161 -3.47 54.60 7.06
C ARG A 161 -4.07 53.81 5.90
N ARG A 162 -4.55 54.50 4.85
CA ARG A 162 -5.09 53.87 3.64
C ARG A 162 -4.09 52.96 2.94
N GLN A 163 -2.82 53.38 2.85
CA GLN A 163 -1.76 52.58 2.24
C GLN A 163 -1.38 51.36 3.11
N TRP A 164 -1.35 51.56 4.42
CA TRP A 164 -1.10 50.49 5.39
C TRP A 164 -2.23 49.45 5.41
N GLU A 165 -3.50 49.88 5.34
CA GLU A 165 -4.69 49.02 5.19
C GLU A 165 -4.70 48.25 3.85
N GLN A 166 -4.12 48.81 2.79
CA GLN A 166 -4.03 48.16 1.47
C GLN A 166 -2.86 47.18 1.33
N GLY A 167 -1.79 47.33 2.12
CA GLY A 167 -0.57 46.51 2.01
C GLY A 167 -0.26 45.57 3.19
N PHE A 168 -0.72 45.90 4.40
CA PHE A 168 -0.29 45.23 5.65
C PHE A 168 -1.41 45.06 6.70
N GLY A 169 -2.65 45.44 6.40
CA GLY A 169 -3.77 45.19 7.32
C GLY A 169 -3.99 43.69 7.51
N PRO A 170 -4.27 43.20 8.74
CA PRO A 170 -4.75 41.84 8.89
C PRO A 170 -6.04 41.70 8.07
N VAL A 171 -6.13 40.65 7.27
CA VAL A 171 -7.31 40.36 6.46
C VAL A 171 -7.99 39.15 7.08
N ASN A 172 -9.23 39.31 7.51
CA ASN A 172 -10.04 38.19 7.93
C ASN A 172 -10.76 37.62 6.70
N VAL A 173 -10.87 36.30 6.65
CA VAL A 173 -11.79 35.63 5.72
C VAL A 173 -13.10 35.41 6.47
N VAL A 174 -14.14 36.15 6.09
CA VAL A 174 -15.51 35.94 6.58
C VAL A 174 -16.36 35.58 5.37
N ASP A 175 -17.02 34.42 5.42
CA ASP A 175 -17.84 33.87 4.34
C ASP A 175 -17.15 33.87 2.96
N GLY A 176 -15.84 33.57 2.93
CA GLY A 176 -15.07 33.41 1.69
C GLY A 176 -14.59 34.72 1.03
N TYR A 177 -14.88 35.88 1.61
CA TYR A 177 -14.38 37.17 1.13
C TYR A 177 -13.33 37.77 2.07
N LEU A 178 -12.29 38.34 1.49
CA LEU A 178 -11.22 39.05 2.19
C LEU A 178 -11.73 40.41 2.68
N GLN A 179 -11.84 40.59 4.01
CA GLN A 179 -12.22 41.85 4.63
C GLN A 179 -11.10 42.42 5.51
N PRO A 180 -10.79 43.73 5.43
CA PRO A 180 -9.78 44.36 6.28
C PRO A 180 -10.26 44.40 7.74
N VAL A 181 -9.37 44.03 8.66
CA VAL A 181 -9.65 44.05 10.10
C VAL A 181 -9.57 45.50 10.60
N ASN A 182 -10.73 46.05 11.01
CA ASN A 182 -10.78 47.37 11.66
C ASN A 182 -10.12 47.31 13.04
N PHE A 183 -8.89 47.82 13.16
CA PHE A 183 -8.19 47.96 14.44
C PHE A 183 -8.35 49.39 14.96
N TYR A 184 -9.26 49.61 15.92
CA TYR A 184 -9.42 50.88 16.64
C TYR A 184 -9.10 50.69 18.14
N PRO A 185 -7.87 50.97 18.61
CA PRO A 185 -7.48 50.68 20.00
C PRO A 185 -8.28 51.48 21.04
N ALA A 186 -8.59 52.75 20.75
CA ALA A 186 -9.24 53.65 21.71
C ALA A 186 -10.77 53.51 21.80
N GLN A 187 -11.42 52.95 20.77
CA GLN A 187 -12.86 52.63 20.83
C GLN A 187 -13.09 51.26 21.44
N ASP A 188 -12.14 50.33 21.27
CA ASP A 188 -12.27 48.95 21.75
C ASP A 188 -12.23 48.88 23.28
N GLU A 189 -11.42 49.71 23.97
CA GLU A 189 -11.45 49.78 25.44
C GLU A 189 -12.75 50.39 25.99
N ARG A 190 -13.29 51.44 25.36
CA ARG A 190 -14.57 52.03 25.79
C ARG A 190 -15.76 51.12 25.52
N MET A 191 -15.74 50.41 24.38
CA MET A 191 -16.74 49.42 24.00
C MET A 191 -16.65 48.17 24.88
N ARG A 192 -15.45 47.66 25.17
CA ARG A 192 -15.23 46.56 26.12
C ARG A 192 -15.60 46.98 27.54
N ALA A 193 -15.28 48.19 27.97
CA ALA A 193 -15.71 48.72 29.26
C ALA A 193 -17.24 48.86 29.33
N GLN A 194 -17.90 49.36 28.29
CA GLN A 194 -19.38 49.39 28.22
C GLN A 194 -19.99 47.99 28.19
N GLN A 195 -19.43 47.05 27.44
CA GLN A 195 -19.91 45.67 27.38
C GLN A 195 -19.73 44.95 28.72
N VAL A 196 -18.59 45.11 29.39
CA VAL A 196 -18.33 44.55 30.72
C VAL A 196 -19.25 45.19 31.76
N GLN A 197 -19.55 46.49 31.65
CA GLN A 197 -20.47 47.19 32.55
C GLN A 197 -21.94 46.78 32.32
N VAL A 198 -22.35 46.57 31.07
CA VAL A 198 -23.68 46.04 30.72
C VAL A 198 -23.81 44.56 31.14
N GLN A 199 -22.75 43.76 30.99
CA GLN A 199 -22.72 42.37 31.45
C GLN A 199 -22.73 42.25 32.98
N SER A 200 -22.03 43.13 33.71
CA SER A 200 -22.06 43.15 35.18
C SER A 200 -23.42 43.64 35.71
N GLN A 201 -24.06 44.61 35.06
CA GLN A 201 -25.42 45.03 35.39
C GLN A 201 -26.45 43.93 35.09
N ASN A 202 -26.30 43.19 33.99
CA ASN A 202 -27.17 42.06 33.65
C ASN A 202 -26.94 40.83 34.54
N GLN A 203 -25.70 40.52 34.92
CA GLN A 203 -25.40 39.48 35.90
C GLN A 203 -25.88 39.86 37.30
N GLY A 204 -25.73 41.13 37.71
CA GLY A 204 -26.30 41.65 38.95
C GLY A 204 -27.84 41.56 38.99
N ARG A 205 -28.51 41.87 37.87
CA ARG A 205 -29.96 41.63 37.70
C ARG A 205 -30.33 40.14 37.76
N HIS A 206 -29.53 39.25 37.17
CA HIS A 206 -29.76 37.80 37.24
C HIS A 206 -29.53 37.21 38.64
N VAL A 207 -28.55 37.71 39.40
CA VAL A 207 -28.26 37.28 40.77
C VAL A 207 -29.29 37.82 41.77
N LEU A 208 -29.76 39.06 41.59
CA LEU A 208 -30.89 39.61 42.37
C LEU A 208 -32.21 38.89 42.07
N ARG A 209 -32.43 38.45 40.81
CA ARG A 209 -33.60 37.66 40.42
C ARG A 209 -33.53 36.22 40.96
N ARG A 210 -32.34 35.61 41.08
CA ARG A 210 -32.14 34.31 41.75
C ARG A 210 -32.24 34.37 43.27
N ARG A 211 -31.75 35.44 43.93
CA ARG A 211 -31.90 35.61 45.40
C ARG A 211 -33.33 35.90 45.84
N ARG A 212 -34.18 36.53 45.01
CA ARG A 212 -35.64 36.60 45.27
C ARG A 212 -36.37 35.27 45.04
N ALA A 213 -35.83 34.39 44.20
CA ALA A 213 -36.41 33.08 43.90
C ALA A 213 -35.94 31.95 44.84
N SER A 214 -34.88 32.15 45.64
CA SER A 214 -34.33 31.15 46.57
C SER A 214 -34.48 31.52 48.04
N GLY A 215 -35.30 32.53 48.37
CA GLY A 215 -35.54 33.05 49.73
C GLY A 215 -36.97 32.89 50.26
N SER A 216 -37.83 32.17 49.53
CA SER A 216 -39.12 31.64 49.99
C SER A 216 -39.29 30.32 49.25
N ASP A 217 -39.16 29.15 49.84
CA ASP A 217 -40.21 28.63 50.71
C ASP A 217 -39.64 27.44 51.50
N THR A 218 -39.45 27.65 52.80
CA THR A 218 -39.34 26.59 53.78
C THR A 218 -40.72 25.95 53.95
N GLY A 219 -40.84 24.73 53.44
CA GLY A 219 -41.82 23.76 53.93
C GLY A 219 -43.18 23.74 53.22
N LYS A 220 -43.36 22.73 52.36
CA LYS A 220 -44.58 21.90 52.26
C LYS A 220 -44.31 20.69 51.34
N LYS A 221 -44.68 19.50 51.81
CA LYS A 221 -44.53 18.21 51.11
C LYS A 221 -45.39 18.17 49.82
N PRO A 222 -44.96 17.48 48.74
CA PRO A 222 -45.79 17.27 47.55
C PRO A 222 -46.83 16.18 47.79
N TRP A 223 -48.10 16.52 47.59
CA TRP A 223 -49.33 15.76 47.85
C TRP A 223 -49.67 14.66 46.82
N TYR A 224 -48.75 13.77 46.45
CA TYR A 224 -49.19 12.54 45.74
C TYR A 224 -49.76 11.46 46.69
N GLU A 225 -50.19 11.86 47.90
CA GLU A 225 -51.40 11.28 48.47
C GLU A 225 -52.62 11.77 47.68
N MET A 226 -53.31 10.79 47.07
CA MET A 226 -54.74 10.83 46.70
C MET A 226 -55.06 11.76 45.51
N THR A 227 -55.52 11.32 44.34
CA THR A 227 -56.26 10.14 43.92
C THR A 227 -56.46 10.31 42.42
N LEU A 228 -56.27 9.26 41.61
CA LEU A 228 -57.18 9.00 40.48
C LEU A 228 -57.38 7.49 40.37
N ARG A 229 -58.33 7.03 41.19
CA ARG A 229 -59.18 5.89 40.89
C ARG A 229 -60.03 6.22 39.65
N LYS A 230 -60.02 5.30 38.70
CA LYS A 230 -61.13 4.82 37.85
C LYS A 230 -61.80 5.79 36.87
N TRP A 231 -61.52 5.55 35.59
CA TRP A 231 -62.27 4.59 34.75
C TRP A 231 -61.25 3.49 34.38
N HIS A 232 -61.43 2.16 34.48
CA HIS A 232 -62.59 1.25 34.55
C HIS A 232 -63.04 0.81 35.96
#